data_AF-A0A934L8P0-F1
#
_entry.id   AF-A0A934L8P0-F1
#
_cell.length_a   1.000
_cell.length_b   1.000
_cell.length_c   1.000
_cell.angle_alpha   90.00
_cell.angle_beta   90.00
_cell.angle_gamma   90.00
#
_symmetry.space_group_name_H-M   'P 1'
#
loop_
_entity.id
_entity.type
_entity.pdbx_description
1 polymer ?
#
loop_
_entity_poly.entity_id
_entity_poly.type
_entity_poly.pdbx_seq_one_letter_code
_entity_poly.pdbx_strand_id
1 'polypeptide(L)'
;MLLYLSPSQAEPLQVTLAISEEGGAYRTFAENLLGKLQSDKYAVKIKRGEDALGGADLYIAVGMKAATQLAAKDIPTLNVFVPKSGYDKLQREAAARNTPRSAIYLDQPLERQVALLQAALPGARHVGVLYTSAPPELQGLRRLLADRSMQLHERGIDQALPLNDALEDLLGESDVLFVLPDTDIYNAGTIRNILLTSYRKQIPLVGISQAYVKAGALCAVFSTPEQVAAQAYAMIERYAASGKLPAAQYPDDFEVSVNIQVARSLDLRIRDAGKLHDEIARVP
;
A
#
# COMPACT_ATOMS: atom_id res chain seq x y z
N MET A 1 -20.00 0.73 -57.93
CA MET A 1 -18.73 0.36 -57.29
C MET A 1 -18.90 0.58 -55.79
N LEU A 2 -19.30 -0.47 -55.06
CA LEU A 2 -19.45 -0.42 -53.60
C LEU A 2 -18.06 -0.45 -52.96
N LEU A 3 -17.67 0.65 -52.31
CA LEU A 3 -16.48 0.73 -51.48
C LEU A 3 -16.74 -0.04 -50.18
N TYR A 4 -16.16 -1.23 -50.07
CA TYR A 4 -16.01 -1.92 -48.80
C TYR A 4 -15.03 -1.11 -47.94
N LEU A 5 -15.55 -0.34 -46.98
CA LEU A 5 -14.78 0.11 -45.84
C LEU A 5 -14.51 -1.12 -44.96
N SER A 6 -13.31 -1.69 -45.09
CA SER A 6 -12.80 -2.65 -44.11
C SER A 6 -12.90 -2.01 -42.72
N PRO A 7 -13.38 -2.72 -41.69
CA PRO A 7 -13.32 -2.21 -40.34
C PRO A 7 -11.85 -1.93 -40.01
N SER A 8 -11.52 -0.67 -39.74
CA SER A 8 -10.23 -0.29 -39.18
C SER A 8 -10.10 -1.05 -37.87
N GLN A 9 -9.31 -2.13 -37.86
CA GLN A 9 -8.86 -2.71 -36.61
C GLN A 9 -7.98 -1.64 -35.96
N ALA A 10 -8.46 -1.06 -34.87
CA ALA A 10 -7.65 -0.16 -34.06
C ALA A 10 -6.40 -0.95 -33.62
N GLU A 11 -5.22 -0.34 -33.75
CA GLU A 11 -3.98 -0.98 -33.30
C GLU A 11 -4.09 -1.33 -31.80
N PRO A 12 -3.53 -2.47 -31.37
CA PRO A 12 -3.58 -2.88 -29.97
C PRO A 12 -2.84 -1.86 -29.11
N LEU A 13 -3.45 -1.50 -27.98
CA LEU A 13 -2.83 -0.63 -26.98
C LEU A 13 -1.55 -1.30 -26.47
N GLN A 14 -0.41 -0.64 -26.69
CA GLN A 14 0.90 -1.10 -26.24
C GLN A 14 1.04 -0.78 -24.75
N VAL A 15 1.11 -1.80 -23.91
CA VAL A 15 1.25 -1.66 -22.46
C VAL A 15 2.59 -2.26 -22.01
N THR A 16 3.40 -1.49 -21.30
CA THR A 16 4.66 -1.99 -20.72
C THR A 16 4.56 -2.05 -19.19
N LEU A 17 4.68 -3.23 -18.62
CA LEU A 17 4.83 -3.43 -17.17
C LEU A 17 6.31 -3.36 -16.80
N ALA A 18 6.70 -2.34 -16.03
CA ALA A 18 8.02 -2.24 -15.42
C ALA A 18 7.94 -2.71 -13.97
N ILE A 19 8.63 -3.80 -13.63
CA ILE A 19 8.49 -4.45 -12.32
C ILE A 19 9.78 -4.32 -11.50
N SER A 20 9.64 -3.83 -10.26
CA SER A 20 10.76 -3.61 -9.33
C SER A 20 11.39 -4.91 -8.81
N GLU A 21 10.58 -5.96 -8.59
CA GLU A 21 11.01 -7.23 -7.96
C GLU A 21 10.24 -8.42 -8.54
N GLU A 22 10.86 -9.61 -8.59
CA GLU A 22 10.32 -10.77 -9.31
C GLU A 22 9.47 -11.74 -8.46
N GLY A 23 9.18 -11.40 -7.20
CA GLY A 23 8.61 -12.33 -6.22
C GLY A 23 7.39 -11.81 -5.45
N GLY A 24 6.71 -12.73 -4.78
CA GLY A 24 5.60 -12.41 -3.88
C GLY A 24 4.48 -11.61 -4.55
N ALA A 25 4.07 -10.53 -3.90
CA ALA A 25 2.97 -9.67 -4.35
C ALA A 25 3.14 -9.15 -5.78
N TYR A 26 4.37 -8.83 -6.20
CA TYR A 26 4.68 -8.31 -7.53
C TYR A 26 4.34 -9.30 -8.65
N ARG A 27 4.72 -10.57 -8.45
CA ARG A 27 4.44 -11.64 -9.40
C ARG A 27 2.96 -11.93 -9.49
N THR A 28 2.30 -12.07 -8.33
CA THR A 28 0.86 -12.34 -8.27
C THR A 28 0.06 -11.23 -8.94
N PHE A 29 0.41 -9.96 -8.71
CA PHE A 29 -0.19 -8.83 -9.41
C PHE A 29 -0.01 -8.94 -10.94
N ALA A 30 1.23 -9.17 -11.40
CA ALA A 30 1.54 -9.22 -12.83
C ALA A 30 0.79 -10.37 -13.52
N GLU A 31 0.75 -11.56 -12.93
CA GLU A 31 0.02 -12.71 -13.45
C GLU A 31 -1.49 -12.45 -13.57
N ASN A 32 -2.10 -11.86 -12.53
CA ASN A 32 -3.51 -11.53 -12.54
C ASN A 32 -3.86 -10.43 -13.54
N LEU A 33 -3.00 -9.40 -13.67
CA LEU A 33 -3.20 -8.34 -14.64
C LEU A 33 -3.04 -8.86 -16.07
N LEU A 34 -2.00 -9.67 -16.33
CA LEU A 34 -1.79 -10.29 -17.64
C LEU A 34 -2.93 -11.22 -18.04
N GLY A 35 -3.49 -11.97 -17.10
CA GLY A 35 -4.67 -12.80 -17.33
C GLY A 35 -5.88 -12.00 -17.81
N LYS A 36 -5.98 -10.71 -17.42
CA LYS A 36 -7.04 -9.80 -17.86
C LYS A 36 -6.74 -9.11 -19.19
N LEU A 37 -5.46 -8.98 -19.56
CA LEU A 37 -5.00 -8.30 -20.78
C LEU A 37 -4.75 -9.26 -21.97
N GLN A 38 -5.42 -10.42 -22.03
CA GLN A 38 -5.18 -11.44 -23.07
C GLN A 38 -5.90 -11.20 -24.40
N SER A 39 -6.71 -10.15 -24.53
CA SER A 39 -7.44 -9.86 -25.78
C SER A 39 -6.56 -9.16 -26.82
N ASP A 40 -6.91 -9.31 -28.11
CA ASP A 40 -6.28 -8.61 -29.25
C ASP A 40 -6.31 -7.08 -29.15
N LYS A 41 -7.01 -6.51 -28.16
CA LYS A 41 -6.97 -5.08 -27.83
C LYS A 41 -5.65 -4.62 -27.21
N TYR A 42 -4.81 -5.54 -26.70
CA TYR A 42 -3.61 -5.22 -25.93
C TYR A 42 -2.38 -5.93 -26.45
N ALA A 43 -1.26 -5.22 -26.48
CA ALA A 43 0.06 -5.80 -26.68
C ALA A 43 0.92 -5.49 -25.45
N VAL A 44 1.13 -6.52 -24.61
CA VAL A 44 1.77 -6.33 -23.30
C VAL A 44 3.22 -6.79 -23.31
N LYS A 45 4.13 -5.95 -22.80
CA LYS A 45 5.55 -6.26 -22.59
C LYS A 45 5.87 -6.17 -21.11
N ILE A 46 6.65 -7.11 -20.58
CA ILE A 46 7.21 -7.01 -19.23
C ILE A 46 8.68 -6.59 -19.34
N LYS A 47 9.07 -5.62 -18.51
CA LYS A 47 10.42 -5.10 -18.38
C LYS A 47 10.85 -5.17 -16.93
N ARG A 48 12.08 -5.59 -16.69
CA ARG A 48 12.60 -5.83 -15.35
C ARG A 48 13.87 -5.04 -15.12
N GLY A 49 14.04 -4.54 -13.90
CA GLY A 49 15.23 -3.77 -13.53
C GLY A 49 15.50 -2.59 -14.47
N GLU A 50 16.71 -2.51 -15.01
CA GLU A 50 17.16 -1.40 -15.85
C GLU A 50 16.92 -1.60 -17.36
N ASP A 51 16.14 -2.64 -17.74
CA ASP A 51 15.85 -2.92 -19.14
C ASP A 51 15.32 -1.70 -19.89
N ALA A 52 15.75 -1.55 -21.14
CA ALA A 52 15.21 -0.53 -22.03
C ALA A 52 13.68 -0.73 -22.18
N LEU A 53 12.93 0.28 -21.74
CA LEU A 53 11.47 0.25 -21.66
C LEU A 53 10.78 0.11 -23.03
N GLY A 54 11.43 0.57 -24.11
CA GLY A 54 10.85 0.64 -25.46
C GLY A 54 9.70 1.66 -25.54
N GLY A 55 9.05 1.75 -26.71
CA GLY A 55 7.84 2.56 -26.90
C GLY A 55 6.58 1.79 -26.48
N ALA A 56 5.69 2.47 -25.76
CA ALA A 56 4.37 1.98 -25.35
C ALA A 56 3.40 3.17 -25.18
N ASP A 57 2.11 2.89 -25.27
CA ASP A 57 1.04 3.88 -25.07
C ASP A 57 0.78 4.11 -23.57
N LEU A 58 1.02 3.11 -22.73
CA LEU A 58 0.90 3.18 -21.28
C LEU A 58 1.97 2.34 -20.58
N TYR A 59 2.59 2.92 -19.56
CA TYR A 59 3.53 2.23 -18.69
C TYR A 59 2.89 1.94 -17.33
N ILE A 60 3.04 0.72 -16.83
CA ILE A 60 2.61 0.30 -15.50
C ILE A 60 3.86 0.13 -14.64
N ALA A 61 4.07 1.05 -13.70
CA ALA A 61 5.17 1.00 -12.76
C ALA A 61 4.77 0.18 -11.53
N VAL A 62 5.39 -0.98 -11.32
CA VAL A 62 5.09 -1.86 -10.18
C VAL A 62 6.21 -1.73 -9.15
N GLY A 63 5.94 -1.02 -8.06
CA GLY A 63 6.88 -0.73 -6.97
C GLY A 63 7.69 0.55 -7.14
N MET A 64 8.33 0.97 -6.04
CA MET A 64 9.07 2.22 -5.95
C MET A 64 10.23 2.33 -6.95
N LYS A 65 10.98 1.25 -7.22
CA LYS A 65 12.14 1.32 -8.14
C LYS A 65 11.68 1.63 -9.57
N ALA A 66 10.67 0.91 -10.05
CA ALA A 66 10.06 1.15 -11.35
C ALA A 66 9.40 2.54 -11.44
N ALA A 67 8.71 2.97 -10.39
CA ALA A 67 8.07 4.29 -10.33
C ALA A 67 9.10 5.42 -10.44
N THR A 68 10.23 5.33 -9.72
CA THR A 68 11.33 6.29 -9.80
C THR A 68 11.96 6.33 -11.18
N GLN A 69 12.21 5.16 -11.80
CA GLN A 69 12.76 5.08 -13.15
C GLN A 69 11.85 5.75 -14.19
N LEU A 70 10.54 5.53 -14.09
CA LEU A 70 9.55 6.09 -15.00
C LEU A 70 9.23 7.56 -14.68
N ALA A 71 9.46 8.02 -13.44
CA ALA A 71 9.29 9.41 -13.08
C ALA A 71 10.19 10.32 -13.92
N ALA A 72 11.42 9.94 -14.26
CA ALA A 72 12.31 10.79 -15.06
C ALA A 72 11.83 11.07 -16.51
N LYS A 73 10.73 10.44 -16.97
CA LYS A 73 10.26 10.49 -18.36
C LYS A 73 8.86 11.13 -18.44
N ASP A 74 8.59 11.93 -19.47
CA ASP A 74 7.23 12.44 -19.76
C ASP A 74 6.45 11.41 -20.59
N ILE A 75 5.99 10.35 -19.92
CA ILE A 75 5.25 9.23 -20.51
C ILE A 75 4.03 8.87 -19.66
N PRO A 76 2.91 8.42 -20.28
CA PRO A 76 1.72 7.97 -19.57
C PRO A 76 2.05 6.85 -18.58
N THR A 77 1.77 7.05 -17.29
CA THR A 77 2.21 6.11 -16.26
C THR A 77 1.13 5.84 -15.21
N LEU A 78 0.76 4.58 -15.01
CA LEU A 78 0.00 4.11 -13.86
C LEU A 78 0.96 3.44 -12.87
N ASN A 79 1.03 3.96 -11.63
CA ASN A 79 1.87 3.41 -10.58
C ASN A 79 1.05 2.50 -9.66
N VAL A 80 1.61 1.36 -9.27
CA VAL A 80 0.97 0.41 -8.35
C VAL A 80 2.01 -0.10 -7.35
N PHE A 81 1.59 -0.48 -6.15
CA PHE A 81 2.49 -0.87 -5.06
C PHE A 81 3.53 0.21 -4.70
N VAL A 82 3.11 1.47 -4.78
CA VAL A 82 3.89 2.65 -4.41
C VAL A 82 3.19 3.28 -3.20
N PRO A 83 3.86 3.46 -2.06
CA PRO A 83 3.28 4.19 -0.95
C PRO A 83 2.90 5.62 -1.37
N LYS A 84 1.81 6.16 -0.83
CA LYS A 84 1.31 7.50 -1.15
C LYS A 84 2.38 8.57 -0.92
N SER A 85 3.07 8.52 0.22
CA SER A 85 4.16 9.43 0.55
C SER A 85 5.29 9.38 -0.49
N GLY A 86 5.62 8.18 -0.98
CA GLY A 86 6.59 7.96 -2.06
C GLY A 86 6.13 8.54 -3.39
N TYR A 87 4.86 8.32 -3.76
CA TYR A 87 4.27 8.90 -4.96
C TYR A 87 4.23 10.44 -4.91
N ASP A 88 3.79 11.01 -3.79
CA ASP A 88 3.72 12.46 -3.58
C ASP A 88 5.12 13.11 -3.63
N LYS A 89 6.15 12.41 -3.15
CA LYS A 89 7.55 12.84 -3.32
C LYS A 89 7.94 12.86 -4.80
N LEU A 90 7.68 11.78 -5.54
CA LEU A 90 7.98 11.71 -6.98
C LEU A 90 7.25 12.80 -7.79
N GLN A 91 6.03 13.16 -7.39
CA GLN A 91 5.25 14.21 -8.06
C GLN A 91 5.78 15.62 -7.75
N ARG A 92 6.33 15.86 -6.55
CA ARG A 92 6.96 17.15 -6.20
C ARG A 92 8.32 17.35 -6.87
N GLU A 93 9.08 16.27 -7.03
CA GLU A 93 10.40 16.28 -7.68
C GLU A 93 10.31 16.26 -9.22
N ALA A 94 9.12 15.99 -9.75
CA ALA A 94 8.84 15.99 -11.17
C ALA A 94 8.96 17.40 -11.78
N ALA A 95 9.69 17.52 -12.89
CA ALA A 95 9.49 18.65 -13.81
C ALA A 95 8.03 18.68 -14.32
N ALA A 96 7.58 19.83 -14.84
CA ALA A 96 6.27 19.93 -15.48
C ALA A 96 6.14 18.87 -16.59
N ARG A 97 5.00 18.15 -16.60
CA ARG A 97 4.71 17.04 -17.52
C ARG A 97 3.36 17.26 -18.17
N ASN A 98 3.23 16.83 -19.42
CA ASN A 98 1.98 16.94 -20.18
C ASN A 98 1.25 15.60 -20.32
N THR A 99 1.87 14.50 -19.89
CA THR A 99 1.29 13.15 -19.99
C THR A 99 0.47 12.75 -18.76
N PRO A 100 -0.59 11.94 -18.93
CA PRO A 100 -1.43 11.48 -17.83
C PRO A 100 -0.66 10.53 -16.90
N ARG A 101 -0.76 10.77 -15.59
CA ARG A 101 -0.16 9.91 -14.57
C ARG A 101 -1.12 9.69 -13.42
N SER A 102 -1.07 8.49 -12.86
CA SER A 102 -1.91 8.11 -11.73
C SER A 102 -1.21 7.08 -10.85
N ALA A 103 -1.85 6.72 -9.75
CA ALA A 103 -1.41 5.64 -8.87
C ALA A 103 -2.59 4.93 -8.22
N ILE A 104 -2.42 3.63 -7.98
CA ILE A 104 -3.12 2.90 -6.92
C ILE A 104 -2.12 2.74 -5.79
N TYR A 105 -2.37 3.42 -4.67
CA TYR A 105 -1.44 3.41 -3.53
C TYR A 105 -1.30 2.00 -2.93
N LEU A 106 -0.13 1.71 -2.37
CA LEU A 106 0.07 0.48 -1.59
C LEU A 106 -0.71 0.53 -0.27
N ASP A 107 -0.82 1.72 0.31
CA ASP A 107 -1.40 1.95 1.62
C ASP A 107 -2.92 1.77 1.62
N GLN A 108 -3.47 1.70 2.83
CA GLN A 108 -4.90 1.86 3.06
C GLN A 108 -5.19 3.28 3.57
N PRO A 109 -6.40 3.84 3.35
CA PRO A 109 -6.79 5.10 3.97
C PRO A 109 -6.61 5.06 5.48
N LEU A 110 -6.16 6.17 6.07
CA LEU A 110 -5.85 6.24 7.50
C LEU A 110 -7.11 6.02 8.36
N GLU A 111 -8.24 6.51 7.87
CA GLU A 111 -9.58 6.33 8.42
C GLU A 111 -9.92 4.84 8.57
N ARG A 112 -9.61 4.05 7.55
CA ARG A 112 -9.82 2.59 7.52
C ARG A 112 -8.88 1.88 8.50
N GLN A 113 -7.62 2.30 8.58
CA GLN A 113 -6.65 1.70 9.50
C GLN A 113 -7.00 1.99 10.97
N VAL A 114 -7.39 3.23 11.30
CA VAL A 114 -7.84 3.58 12.65
C VAL A 114 -9.19 2.92 12.99
N ALA A 115 -10.09 2.78 12.01
CA ALA A 115 -11.31 2.00 12.20
C ALA A 115 -11.00 0.55 12.56
N LEU A 116 -10.05 -0.11 11.88
CA LEU A 116 -9.60 -1.45 12.24
C LEU A 116 -9.04 -1.48 13.67
N LEU A 117 -8.18 -0.53 14.02
CA LEU A 117 -7.60 -0.45 15.37
C LEU A 117 -8.69 -0.38 16.44
N GLN A 118 -9.71 0.46 16.28
CA GLN A 118 -10.82 0.55 17.24
C GLN A 118 -11.70 -0.70 17.25
N ALA A 119 -11.99 -1.26 16.07
CA ALA A 119 -12.81 -2.45 15.94
C ALA A 119 -12.16 -3.68 16.58
N ALA A 120 -10.83 -3.76 16.49
CA ALA A 120 -10.01 -4.83 17.05
C ALA A 120 -9.72 -4.64 18.55
N LEU A 121 -9.51 -3.39 18.99
CA LEU A 121 -9.08 -3.02 20.34
C LEU A 121 -9.95 -1.88 20.89
N PRO A 122 -11.25 -2.13 21.21
CA PRO A 122 -12.17 -1.08 21.63
C PRO A 122 -11.80 -0.40 22.95
N GLY A 123 -10.92 -1.01 23.75
CA GLY A 123 -10.41 -0.45 24.99
C GLY A 123 -9.12 0.38 24.85
N ALA A 124 -8.45 0.36 23.69
CA ALA A 124 -7.20 1.09 23.51
C ALA A 124 -7.42 2.61 23.54
N ARG A 125 -6.56 3.32 24.27
CA ARG A 125 -6.58 4.79 24.40
C ARG A 125 -5.27 5.40 23.97
N HIS A 126 -4.16 4.73 24.16
CA HIS A 126 -2.82 5.23 23.85
C HIS A 126 -2.23 4.47 22.67
N VAL A 127 -1.96 5.17 21.58
CA VAL A 127 -1.47 4.59 20.32
C VAL A 127 -0.03 5.00 20.12
N GLY A 128 0.88 4.04 20.10
CA GLY A 128 2.30 4.27 19.86
C GLY A 128 2.64 4.24 18.38
N VAL A 129 3.44 5.20 17.91
CA VAL A 129 4.00 5.22 16.54
C VAL A 129 5.50 5.51 16.60
N LEU A 130 6.28 4.66 15.91
CA LEU A 130 7.71 4.91 15.64
C LEU A 130 7.92 5.38 14.20
N TYR A 131 8.84 6.32 14.01
CA TYR A 131 9.26 6.80 12.69
C TYR A 131 10.74 7.24 12.71
N THR A 132 11.43 7.20 11.57
CA THR A 132 12.76 7.82 11.40
C THR A 132 12.64 9.31 11.08
N SER A 133 11.70 9.64 10.20
CA SER A 133 11.32 11.01 9.86
C SER A 133 9.80 11.14 9.94
N ALA A 134 9.31 12.23 10.53
CA ALA A 134 7.88 12.41 10.74
C ALA A 134 7.11 12.27 9.40
N PRO A 135 6.26 11.24 9.24
CA PRO A 135 5.56 11.02 7.99
C PRO A 135 4.47 12.10 7.80
N PRO A 136 4.16 12.50 6.55
CA PRO A 136 3.11 13.49 6.27
C PRO A 136 1.75 13.14 6.91
N GLU A 137 1.46 11.85 7.04
CA GLU A 137 0.23 11.30 7.60
C GLU A 137 0.11 11.50 9.13
N LEU A 138 1.21 11.77 9.84
CA LEU A 138 1.26 11.82 11.31
C LEU A 138 0.31 12.87 11.89
N GLN A 139 0.22 14.04 11.27
CA GLN A 139 -0.71 15.09 11.74
C GLN A 139 -2.17 14.67 11.54
N GLY A 140 -2.48 14.02 10.42
CA GLY A 140 -3.81 13.47 10.14
C GLY A 140 -4.16 12.37 11.15
N LEU A 141 -3.21 11.48 11.46
CA LEU A 141 -3.38 10.42 12.44
C LEU A 141 -3.67 11.00 13.82
N ARG A 142 -2.90 11.99 14.25
CA ARG A 142 -3.10 12.65 15.56
C ARG A 142 -4.51 13.22 15.70
N ARG A 143 -5.00 13.90 14.66
CA ARG A 143 -6.37 14.46 14.66
C ARG A 143 -7.42 13.36 14.69
N LEU A 144 -7.29 12.37 13.82
CA LEU A 144 -8.23 11.26 13.71
C LEU A 144 -8.33 10.43 15.00
N LEU A 145 -7.20 10.22 15.68
CA LEU A 145 -7.16 9.57 16.99
C LEU A 145 -7.80 10.45 18.08
N ALA A 146 -7.51 11.75 18.09
CA ALA A 146 -8.09 12.69 19.05
C ALA A 146 -9.63 12.76 18.94
N ASP A 147 -10.17 12.81 17.71
CA ASP A 147 -11.62 12.78 17.44
C ASP A 147 -12.28 11.49 17.95
N ARG A 148 -11.48 10.44 18.15
CA ARG A 148 -11.86 9.12 18.64
C ARG A 148 -11.51 8.90 20.13
N SER A 149 -11.17 9.98 20.85
CA SER A 149 -10.75 9.95 22.27
C SER A 149 -9.55 9.03 22.53
N MET A 150 -8.59 9.03 21.59
CA MET A 150 -7.33 8.32 21.68
C MET A 150 -6.16 9.30 21.61
N GLN A 151 -5.08 9.00 22.31
CA GLN A 151 -3.87 9.80 22.37
C GLN A 151 -2.77 9.13 21.53
N LEU A 152 -2.08 9.94 20.72
CA LEU A 152 -0.93 9.50 19.95
C LEU A 152 0.34 9.73 20.77
N HIS A 153 1.06 8.65 21.07
CA HIS A 153 2.43 8.67 21.55
C HIS A 153 3.33 8.42 20.36
N GLU A 154 4.31 9.30 20.15
CA GLU A 154 5.20 9.19 19.00
C GLU A 154 6.66 9.29 19.44
N ARG A 155 7.52 8.51 18.79
CA ARG A 155 8.97 8.55 19.00
C ARG A 155 9.68 8.51 17.65
N GLY A 156 10.50 9.54 17.42
CA GLY A 156 11.45 9.59 16.32
C GLY A 156 12.70 8.78 16.69
N ILE A 157 13.24 8.02 15.73
CA ILE A 157 14.51 7.32 15.87
C ILE A 157 15.58 8.12 15.15
N ASP A 158 16.66 8.42 15.87
CA ASP A 158 17.85 9.08 15.34
C ASP A 158 19.12 8.42 15.91
N GLN A 159 20.29 9.02 15.64
CA GLN A 159 21.56 8.50 16.17
C GLN A 159 21.68 8.61 17.69
N ALA A 160 20.93 9.52 18.32
CA ALA A 160 20.96 9.73 19.77
C ALA A 160 20.04 8.76 20.52
N LEU A 161 18.98 8.26 19.87
CA LEU A 161 18.05 7.30 20.45
C LEU A 161 17.94 6.03 19.57
N PRO A 162 18.68 4.96 19.90
CA PRO A 162 18.60 3.69 19.19
C PRO A 162 17.18 3.11 19.20
N LEU A 163 16.85 2.34 18.15
CA LEU A 163 15.53 1.73 17.95
C LEU A 163 14.98 0.99 19.19
N ASN A 164 15.82 0.23 19.89
CA ASN A 164 15.36 -0.55 21.04
C ASN A 164 14.90 0.35 22.20
N ASP A 165 15.65 1.40 22.49
CA ASP A 165 15.35 2.32 23.59
C ASP A 165 14.10 3.14 23.25
N ALA A 166 14.03 3.68 22.02
CA ALA A 166 12.83 4.37 21.52
C ALA A 166 11.58 3.49 21.59
N LEU A 167 11.70 2.22 21.22
CA LEU A 167 10.62 1.25 21.27
C LEU A 167 10.21 0.94 22.71
N GLU A 168 11.15 0.70 23.62
CA GLU A 168 10.82 0.39 25.01
C GLU A 168 10.12 1.54 25.72
N ASP A 169 10.59 2.77 25.51
CA ASP A 169 9.95 3.99 26.04
C ASP A 169 8.54 4.15 25.48
N LEU A 170 8.38 4.02 24.16
CA LEU A 170 7.09 4.16 23.51
C LEU A 170 6.08 3.13 24.01
N LEU A 171 6.49 1.86 24.12
CA LEU A 171 5.64 0.78 24.59
C LEU A 171 5.24 0.94 26.07
N GLY A 172 6.03 1.67 26.87
CA GLY A 172 5.67 2.00 28.25
C GLY A 172 4.49 2.96 28.39
N GLU A 173 4.18 3.71 27.32
CA GLU A 173 3.11 4.71 27.27
C GLU A 173 1.93 4.30 26.37
N SER A 174 1.99 3.12 25.73
CA SER A 174 1.07 2.74 24.65
C SER A 174 0.29 1.47 24.97
N ASP A 175 -0.99 1.42 24.59
CA ASP A 175 -1.81 0.21 24.62
C ASP A 175 -1.67 -0.62 23.35
N VAL A 176 -1.17 -0.01 22.27
CA VAL A 176 -1.01 -0.64 20.95
C VAL A 176 0.11 0.06 20.19
N LEU A 177 0.93 -0.73 19.49
CA LEU A 177 1.89 -0.23 18.52
C LEU A 177 1.23 -0.21 17.13
N PHE A 178 1.07 0.99 16.56
CA PHE A 178 0.47 1.20 15.25
C PHE A 178 1.56 1.48 14.22
N VAL A 179 1.66 0.60 13.21
CA VAL A 179 2.71 0.70 12.20
C VAL A 179 2.32 1.70 11.12
N LEU A 180 3.20 2.68 10.90
CA LEU A 180 3.25 3.44 9.65
C LEU A 180 4.38 2.92 8.77
N PRO A 181 4.26 2.98 7.44
CA PRO A 181 5.32 2.54 6.53
C PRO A 181 6.63 3.31 6.76
N ASP A 182 7.65 2.60 7.23
CA ASP A 182 9.02 3.10 7.39
C ASP A 182 9.98 1.92 7.18
N THR A 183 10.75 1.95 6.08
CA THR A 183 11.63 0.84 5.69
C THR A 183 12.88 0.72 6.55
N ASP A 184 13.27 1.77 7.25
CA ASP A 184 14.44 1.76 8.13
C ASP A 184 14.07 1.12 9.49
N ILE A 185 12.81 1.25 9.90
CA ILE A 185 12.29 0.66 11.14
C ILE A 185 11.69 -0.71 10.92
N TYR A 186 10.85 -0.90 9.91
CA TYR A 186 10.07 -2.11 9.73
C TYR A 186 10.53 -2.89 8.49
N ASN A 187 11.63 -3.61 8.65
CA ASN A 187 12.21 -4.48 7.63
C ASN A 187 12.50 -5.88 8.19
N ALA A 188 12.97 -6.78 7.33
CA ALA A 188 13.24 -8.17 7.70
C ALA A 188 14.28 -8.32 8.83
N GLY A 189 15.19 -7.35 9.00
CA GLY A 189 16.21 -7.36 10.04
C GLY A 189 15.69 -6.92 11.42
N THR A 190 14.70 -6.02 11.46
CA THR A 190 14.23 -5.37 12.69
C THR A 190 12.87 -5.87 13.17
N ILE A 191 11.98 -6.27 12.26
CA ILE A 191 10.57 -6.58 12.58
C ILE A 191 10.42 -7.67 13.64
N ARG A 192 11.28 -8.69 13.62
CA ARG A 192 11.25 -9.79 14.59
C ARG A 192 11.50 -9.28 16.01
N ASN A 193 12.49 -8.42 16.17
CA ASN A 193 12.82 -7.85 17.47
C ASN A 193 11.71 -6.91 17.96
N ILE A 194 11.15 -6.07 17.08
CA ILE A 194 10.02 -5.20 17.41
C ILE A 194 8.84 -6.02 17.94
N LEU A 195 8.44 -7.07 17.22
CA LEU A 195 7.35 -7.97 17.63
C LEU A 195 7.63 -8.67 18.95
N LEU A 196 8.85 -9.19 19.16
CA LEU A 196 9.23 -9.83 20.42
C LEU A 196 9.22 -8.86 21.61
N THR A 197 9.68 -7.62 21.42
CA THR A 197 9.65 -6.59 22.46
C THR A 197 8.22 -6.15 22.78
N SER A 198 7.40 -5.91 21.75
CA SER A 198 5.96 -5.62 21.89
C SER A 198 5.24 -6.73 22.68
N TYR A 199 5.49 -7.99 22.32
CA TYR A 199 4.92 -9.15 23.01
C TYR A 199 5.36 -9.26 24.48
N ARG A 200 6.65 -9.03 24.78
CA ARG A 200 7.16 -9.02 26.17
C ARG A 200 6.50 -7.93 27.02
N LYS A 201 6.16 -6.79 26.43
CA LYS A 201 5.44 -5.69 27.07
C LYS A 201 3.91 -5.87 27.06
N GLN A 202 3.42 -6.98 26.51
CA GLN A 202 1.98 -7.27 26.33
C GLN A 202 1.25 -6.24 25.47
N ILE A 203 1.96 -5.58 24.56
CA ILE A 203 1.41 -4.57 23.65
C ILE A 203 1.19 -5.23 22.28
N PRO A 204 -0.04 -5.27 21.74
CA PRO A 204 -0.29 -5.74 20.39
C PRO A 204 0.25 -4.78 19.33
N LEU A 205 0.60 -5.32 18.17
CA LEU A 205 1.00 -4.54 17.00
C LEU A 205 -0.10 -4.60 15.92
N VAL A 206 -0.55 -3.44 15.44
CA VAL A 206 -1.41 -3.31 14.25
C VAL A 206 -0.52 -3.02 13.04
N GLY A 207 -0.48 -3.97 12.12
CA GLY A 207 0.40 -3.93 10.96
C GLY A 207 -0.30 -3.42 9.70
N ILE A 208 0.49 -3.31 8.63
CA ILE A 208 0.07 -2.76 7.33
C ILE A 208 -0.07 -3.81 6.22
N SER A 209 0.19 -5.09 6.52
CA SER A 209 0.04 -6.17 5.53
C SER A 209 -0.14 -7.55 6.17
N GLN A 210 -0.60 -8.50 5.36
CA GLN A 210 -0.71 -9.91 5.77
C GLN A 210 0.63 -10.49 6.27
N ALA A 211 1.75 -10.04 5.71
CA ALA A 211 3.09 -10.51 6.12
C ALA A 211 3.40 -10.15 7.58
N TYR A 212 2.93 -8.99 8.06
CA TYR A 212 3.09 -8.59 9.47
C TYR A 212 2.27 -9.48 10.39
N VAL A 213 1.02 -9.80 10.00
CA VAL A 213 0.17 -10.71 10.78
C VAL A 213 0.77 -12.11 10.86
N LYS A 214 1.31 -12.61 9.74
CA LYS A 214 2.07 -13.87 9.70
C LYS A 214 3.34 -13.84 10.56
N ALA A 215 3.99 -12.68 10.68
CA ALA A 215 5.18 -12.50 11.51
C ALA A 215 4.86 -12.39 13.01
N GLY A 216 3.62 -12.04 13.39
CA GLY A 216 3.20 -11.92 14.79
C GLY A 216 2.45 -10.63 15.15
N ALA A 217 2.10 -9.79 14.18
CA ALA A 217 1.17 -8.68 14.41
C ALA A 217 -0.23 -9.21 14.77
N LEU A 218 -0.97 -8.45 15.58
CA LEU A 218 -2.34 -8.80 15.97
C LEU A 218 -3.28 -8.80 14.77
N CYS A 219 -3.27 -7.73 13.99
CA CYS A 219 -4.12 -7.60 12.81
C CYS A 219 -3.53 -6.61 11.80
N ALA A 220 -4.06 -6.62 10.58
CA ALA A 220 -3.74 -5.65 9.54
C ALA A 220 -4.92 -5.53 8.56
N VAL A 221 -5.03 -4.35 7.94
CA VAL A 221 -5.87 -4.11 6.76
C VAL A 221 -4.97 -3.85 5.56
N PHE A 222 -5.26 -4.49 4.43
CA PHE A 222 -4.43 -4.42 3.21
C PHE A 222 -5.25 -4.81 1.99
N SER A 223 -4.79 -4.44 0.79
CA SER A 223 -5.37 -4.95 -0.45
C SER A 223 -4.52 -6.07 -1.02
N THR A 224 -5.17 -7.08 -1.60
CA THR A 224 -4.47 -8.19 -2.23
C THR A 224 -3.92 -7.79 -3.61
N PRO A 225 -2.87 -8.46 -4.10
CA PRO A 225 -2.40 -8.25 -5.47
C PRO A 225 -3.48 -8.45 -6.53
N GLU A 226 -4.41 -9.38 -6.30
CA GLU A 226 -5.56 -9.65 -7.17
C GLU A 226 -6.53 -8.46 -7.23
N GLN A 227 -6.85 -7.87 -6.08
CA GLN A 227 -7.72 -6.69 -5.98
C GLN A 227 -7.08 -5.50 -6.71
N VAL A 228 -5.79 -5.23 -6.45
CA VAL A 228 -5.06 -4.15 -7.12
C VAL A 228 -4.94 -4.40 -8.63
N ALA A 229 -4.77 -5.65 -9.08
CA ALA A 229 -4.78 -6.00 -10.50
C ALA A 229 -6.14 -5.78 -11.17
N ALA A 230 -7.24 -6.08 -10.48
CA ALA A 230 -8.59 -5.81 -10.99
C ALA A 230 -8.84 -4.30 -11.15
N GLN A 231 -8.46 -3.51 -10.16
CA GLN A 231 -8.59 -2.05 -10.22
C GLN A 231 -7.67 -1.44 -11.29
N ALA A 232 -6.42 -1.91 -11.40
CA ALA A 232 -5.49 -1.47 -12.44
C ALA A 232 -6.03 -1.76 -13.84
N TYR A 233 -6.61 -2.95 -14.05
CA TYR A 233 -7.24 -3.31 -15.32
C TYR A 233 -8.39 -2.35 -15.68
N ALA A 234 -9.27 -2.01 -14.72
CA ALA A 234 -10.33 -1.02 -14.95
C ALA A 234 -9.78 0.37 -15.33
N MET A 235 -8.66 0.80 -14.73
CA MET A 235 -8.00 2.05 -15.12
C MET A 235 -7.39 1.98 -16.52
N ILE A 236 -6.84 0.84 -16.92
CA ILE A 236 -6.29 0.61 -18.27
C ILE A 236 -7.41 0.63 -19.32
N GLU A 237 -8.56 0.00 -19.05
CA GLU A 237 -9.74 0.06 -19.94
C GLU A 237 -10.22 1.51 -20.12
N ARG A 238 -10.29 2.28 -19.03
CA ARG A 238 -10.64 3.71 -19.10
C ARG A 238 -9.62 4.52 -19.92
N TYR A 239 -8.33 4.22 -19.76
CA TYR A 239 -7.28 4.85 -20.54
C TYR A 239 -7.40 4.49 -22.03
N ALA A 240 -7.59 3.21 -22.36
CA ALA A 240 -7.78 2.75 -23.74
C ALA A 240 -8.95 3.47 -24.43
N ALA A 241 -10.02 3.75 -23.70
CA ALA A 241 -11.20 4.42 -24.23
C ALA A 241 -11.07 5.95 -24.37
N SER A 242 -10.24 6.60 -23.55
CA SER A 242 -10.28 8.07 -23.41
C SER A 242 -8.93 8.79 -23.46
N GLY A 243 -7.81 8.06 -23.45
CA GLY A 243 -6.46 8.60 -23.29
C GLY A 243 -6.21 9.25 -21.92
N LYS A 244 -7.10 9.07 -20.95
CA LYS A 244 -7.02 9.70 -19.61
C LYS A 244 -6.95 8.64 -18.51
N LEU A 245 -6.09 8.89 -17.54
CA LEU A 245 -6.06 8.15 -16.27
C LEU A 245 -6.90 8.89 -15.21
N PRO A 246 -7.54 8.18 -14.27
CA PRO A 246 -8.15 8.80 -13.10
C PRO A 246 -7.10 9.44 -12.19
N ALA A 247 -7.53 10.25 -11.23
CA ALA A 247 -6.64 10.73 -10.17
C ALA A 247 -6.04 9.56 -9.38
N ALA A 248 -4.86 9.76 -8.79
CA ALA A 248 -4.26 8.78 -7.90
C ALA A 248 -5.18 8.54 -6.69
N GLN A 249 -5.34 7.28 -6.31
CA GLN A 249 -6.32 6.87 -5.30
C GLN A 249 -5.84 5.65 -4.49
N TYR A 250 -6.45 5.45 -3.33
CA TYR A 250 -6.29 4.23 -2.55
C TYR A 250 -6.99 3.05 -3.24
N PRO A 251 -6.65 1.80 -2.85
CA PRO A 251 -7.41 0.64 -3.28
C PRO A 251 -8.87 0.69 -2.84
N ASP A 252 -9.76 0.32 -3.76
CA ASP A 252 -11.20 0.25 -3.52
C ASP A 252 -11.53 -0.92 -2.59
N ASP A 253 -11.04 -2.11 -2.93
CA ASP A 253 -11.21 -3.34 -2.18
C ASP A 253 -10.05 -3.57 -1.19
N PHE A 254 -10.35 -4.21 -0.07
CA PHE A 254 -9.37 -4.55 0.96
C PHE A 254 -9.74 -5.85 1.66
N GLU A 255 -8.82 -6.34 2.48
CA GLU A 255 -8.95 -7.51 3.33
C GLU A 255 -8.49 -7.17 4.75
N VAL A 256 -9.01 -7.90 5.73
CA VAL A 256 -8.53 -7.87 7.11
C VAL A 256 -7.90 -9.21 7.43
N SER A 257 -6.77 -9.21 8.12
CA SER A 257 -6.18 -10.43 8.69
C SER A 257 -6.01 -10.26 10.18
N VAL A 258 -6.24 -11.34 10.94
CA VAL A 258 -6.14 -11.39 12.39
C VAL A 258 -5.31 -12.60 12.81
N ASN A 259 -4.38 -12.40 13.73
CA ASN A 259 -3.63 -13.46 14.38
C ASN A 259 -4.32 -13.85 15.70
N ILE A 260 -5.14 -14.89 15.64
CA ILE A 260 -5.92 -15.38 16.79
C ILE A 260 -4.99 -15.93 17.89
N GLN A 261 -3.83 -16.49 17.53
CA GLN A 261 -2.85 -16.98 18.48
C GLN A 261 -2.26 -15.83 19.30
N VAL A 262 -1.89 -14.72 18.65
CA VAL A 262 -1.41 -13.50 19.31
C VAL A 262 -2.50 -12.87 20.17
N ALA A 263 -3.75 -12.83 19.68
CA ALA A 263 -4.86 -12.32 20.49
C ALA A 263 -5.03 -13.13 21.78
N ARG A 264 -5.01 -14.47 21.70
CA ARG A 264 -5.13 -15.36 22.87
C ARG A 264 -3.97 -15.21 23.85
N SER A 265 -2.74 -15.08 23.35
CA SER A 265 -1.56 -14.96 24.23
C SER A 265 -1.47 -13.61 24.93
N LEU A 266 -2.16 -12.59 24.42
CA LEU A 266 -2.31 -11.27 25.04
C LEU A 266 -3.64 -11.11 25.81
N ASP A 267 -4.41 -12.20 25.99
CA ASP A 267 -5.75 -12.20 26.60
C ASP A 267 -6.76 -11.21 25.95
N LEU A 268 -6.62 -11.00 24.64
CA LEU A 268 -7.46 -10.10 23.85
C LEU A 268 -8.64 -10.85 23.23
N ARG A 269 -9.84 -10.30 23.43
CA ARG A 269 -11.07 -10.75 22.74
C ARG A 269 -11.23 -9.98 21.45
N ILE A 270 -10.75 -10.56 20.36
CA ILE A 270 -10.89 -9.99 19.01
C ILE A 270 -11.95 -10.74 18.21
N ARG A 271 -12.67 -10.00 17.36
CA ARG A 271 -13.60 -10.59 16.39
C ARG A 271 -12.84 -11.24 15.25
N ASP A 272 -13.49 -12.17 14.56
CA ASP A 272 -12.91 -12.76 13.35
C ASP A 272 -12.72 -11.70 12.24
N ALA A 273 -11.82 -12.00 11.31
CA ALA A 273 -11.44 -11.08 10.24
C ALA A 273 -12.62 -10.62 9.39
N GLY A 274 -13.58 -11.50 9.09
CA GLY A 274 -14.77 -11.15 8.30
C GLY A 274 -15.65 -10.13 9.01
N LYS A 275 -15.92 -10.32 10.30
CA LYS A 275 -16.68 -9.33 11.08
C LYS A 275 -15.98 -7.99 11.22
N LEU A 276 -14.66 -7.98 11.34
CA LEU A 276 -13.89 -6.73 11.35
C LEU A 276 -13.93 -6.04 10.00
N HIS A 277 -13.78 -6.79 8.90
CA HIS A 277 -13.93 -6.30 7.54
C HIS A 277 -15.31 -5.63 7.34
N ASP A 278 -16.39 -6.33 7.68
CA ASP A 278 -17.76 -5.83 7.50
C ASP A 278 -18.06 -4.57 8.32
N GLU A 279 -17.42 -4.41 9.47
CA GLU A 279 -17.54 -3.21 10.28
C GLU A 279 -16.81 -2.02 9.63
N ILE A 280 -15.56 -2.20 9.23
CA ILE A 280 -14.74 -1.10 8.72
C ILE A 280 -15.09 -0.75 7.27
N ALA A 281 -15.72 -1.66 6.52
CA ALA A 281 -16.25 -1.39 5.18
C ALA A 281 -17.40 -0.36 5.18
N ARG A 282 -18.03 -0.12 6.33
CA ARG A 282 -19.10 0.87 6.51
C ARG A 282 -18.57 2.26 6.86
N VAL A 283 -17.27 2.37 7.14
CA VAL A 283 -16.63 3.65 7.42
C VAL A 283 -16.40 4.35 6.08
N PRO A 284 -16.90 5.59 5.91
CA PRO A 284 -16.78 6.34 4.66
C PRO A 284 -15.33 6.64 4.28
#